data_AF-A0A955AE39-F1
#
_entry.id   AF-A0A955AE39-F1
#
_cell.length_a   1.000
_cell.length_b   1.000
_cell.length_c   1.000
_cell.angle_alpha   90.00
_cell.angle_beta   90.00
_cell.angle_gamma   90.00
#
_symmetry.space_group_name_H-M   'P 1'
#
loop_
_entity.id
_entity.type
_entity.pdbx_description
1 polymer ?
#
loop_
_entity_poly.entity_id
_entity_poly.type
_entity_poly.pdbx_seq_one_letter_code
_entity_poly.pdbx_strand_id
1 'polypeptide(L)'
;MTIGFSLSLLTLPGSAAGDDTEGSKESGSATALVTQAVEEDMHEFMEYYFQPTYRRLKSTMNSAPADNAGWKAIKADALTLAEGGNLLLDRPSDEDAKAWKQLSIEVRKAGQEMYQAAKKKDFEASKASYGAMLKQCNACHDKFAGGEHQLAP
;
A
#
# COMPACT_ATOMS: atom_id res chain seq x y z
N MET A 1 -23.40 -7.97 -46.44
CA MET A 1 -22.61 -8.46 -47.59
C MET A 1 -21.59 -9.47 -47.09
N THR A 2 -21.83 -10.73 -47.41
CA THR A 2 -20.94 -11.89 -47.24
C THR A 2 -19.91 -11.90 -48.37
N ILE A 3 -18.62 -11.98 -48.05
CA ILE A 3 -17.61 -12.51 -48.98
C ILE A 3 -16.68 -13.38 -48.17
N GLY A 4 -16.88 -14.70 -48.30
CA GLY A 4 -15.94 -15.71 -47.84
C GLY A 4 -14.78 -15.85 -48.82
N PHE A 5 -13.63 -16.28 -48.30
CA PHE A 5 -12.60 -16.91 -49.12
C PHE A 5 -12.33 -18.30 -48.59
N SER A 6 -12.50 -19.24 -49.50
CA SER A 6 -12.42 -20.68 -49.30
C SER A 6 -10.98 -21.15 -49.49
N LEU A 7 -10.55 -22.00 -48.56
CA LEU A 7 -9.76 -23.23 -48.72
C LEU A 7 -8.56 -23.25 -49.68
N SER A 8 -7.40 -23.61 -49.13
CA SER A 8 -6.53 -24.61 -49.78
C SER A 8 -5.70 -25.34 -48.73
N LEU A 9 -6.10 -26.59 -48.45
CA LEU A 9 -5.26 -27.61 -47.83
C LEU A 9 -4.23 -28.07 -48.88
N LEU A 10 -2.95 -28.02 -48.54
CA LEU A 10 -1.89 -28.76 -49.22
C LEU A 10 -1.16 -29.58 -48.16
N THR A 11 -1.45 -30.88 -48.12
CA THR A 11 -0.67 -31.89 -47.42
C THR A 11 0.15 -32.66 -48.44
N LEU A 12 1.47 -32.72 -48.23
CA LEU A 12 2.34 -33.79 -48.75
C LEU A 12 3.38 -34.18 -47.69
N PRO A 13 3.83 -35.45 -47.68
CA PRO A 13 4.52 -36.08 -46.55
C PRO A 13 6.06 -35.96 -46.63
N GLY A 14 6.73 -35.99 -45.48
CA GLY A 14 8.18 -36.06 -45.38
C GLY A 14 8.60 -36.80 -44.11
N SER A 15 9.38 -37.86 -44.30
CA SER A 15 9.78 -38.86 -43.31
C SER A 15 10.99 -38.43 -42.45
N ALA A 16 11.15 -39.13 -41.33
CA ALA A 16 12.08 -39.00 -40.22
C ALA A 16 13.55 -38.60 -40.52
N ALA A 17 14.14 -37.78 -39.64
CA ALA A 17 15.22 -38.17 -38.72
C ALA A 17 15.88 -36.95 -38.06
N GLY A 18 16.00 -36.99 -36.72
CA GLY A 18 17.08 -36.37 -35.94
C GLY A 18 17.05 -34.85 -35.77
N ASP A 19 16.71 -34.39 -34.57
CA ASP A 19 17.66 -33.69 -33.69
C ASP A 19 16.93 -33.37 -32.39
N ASP A 20 17.11 -34.22 -31.38
CA ASP A 20 16.69 -33.93 -30.01
C ASP A 20 17.63 -32.87 -29.43
N THR A 21 17.57 -31.62 -29.92
CA THR A 21 18.04 -30.47 -29.15
C THR A 21 16.89 -30.03 -28.24
N GLU A 22 16.78 -30.77 -27.15
CA GLU A 22 16.03 -30.38 -25.97
C GLU A 22 16.62 -29.06 -25.46
N GLY A 23 16.01 -27.96 -25.90
CA GLY A 23 16.26 -26.62 -25.39
C GLY A 23 15.99 -26.65 -23.89
N SER A 24 17.06 -26.81 -23.12
CA SER A 24 17.08 -26.61 -21.68
C SER A 24 16.61 -25.19 -21.44
N LYS A 25 15.32 -25.06 -21.09
CA LYS A 25 14.80 -23.88 -20.42
C LYS A 25 15.66 -23.72 -19.18
N GLU A 26 16.55 -22.73 -19.18
CA GLU A 26 17.07 -22.18 -17.95
C GLU A 26 15.87 -21.67 -17.14
N SER A 27 15.34 -22.56 -16.31
CA SER A 27 14.47 -22.22 -15.19
C SER A 27 15.37 -21.55 -14.15
N GLY A 28 15.76 -20.30 -14.42
CA GLY A 28 16.21 -19.41 -13.38
C GLY A 28 15.09 -19.33 -12.36
N SER A 29 15.26 -20.01 -11.23
CA SER A 29 14.39 -19.86 -10.07
C SER A 29 14.38 -18.37 -9.74
N ALA A 30 13.27 -17.70 -10.04
CA ALA A 30 13.08 -16.33 -9.62
C ALA A 30 13.02 -16.36 -8.09
N THR A 31 14.14 -16.07 -7.44
CA THR A 31 14.18 -15.84 -6.00
C THR A 31 13.13 -14.79 -5.71
N ALA A 32 12.08 -15.18 -4.98
CA ALA A 32 11.04 -14.24 -4.58
C ALA A 32 11.70 -13.11 -3.80
N LEU A 33 11.52 -11.87 -4.25
CA LEU A 33 11.96 -10.71 -3.49
C LEU A 33 11.10 -10.62 -2.23
N VAL A 34 11.74 -10.73 -1.07
CA VAL A 34 11.10 -10.63 0.24
C VAL A 34 11.37 -9.23 0.80
N THR A 35 10.34 -8.54 1.27
CA THR A 35 10.48 -7.29 2.01
C THR A 35 11.07 -7.56 3.38
N GLN A 36 12.09 -6.79 3.78
CA GLN A 36 12.73 -6.87 5.09
C GLN A 36 12.46 -5.60 5.88
N ALA A 37 12.13 -5.75 7.17
CA ALA A 37 12.02 -4.62 8.07
C ALA A 37 13.42 -4.02 8.34
N VAL A 38 13.53 -2.69 8.24
CA VAL A 38 14.77 -1.97 8.60
C VAL A 38 14.90 -1.86 10.13
N GLU A 39 13.78 -1.69 10.81
CA GLU A 39 13.63 -1.70 12.26
C GLU A 39 12.65 -2.82 12.60
N GLU A 40 13.09 -3.75 13.46
CA GLU A 40 12.34 -4.95 13.85
C GLU A 40 11.46 -4.70 15.07
N ASP A 41 11.84 -3.76 15.93
CA ASP A 41 11.03 -3.38 17.08
C ASP A 41 9.83 -2.52 16.64
N MET A 42 8.62 -2.97 16.99
CA MET A 42 7.40 -2.30 16.57
C MET A 42 7.20 -0.96 17.27
N HIS A 43 7.67 -0.80 18.51
CA HIS A 43 7.59 0.47 19.22
C HIS A 43 8.49 1.51 18.54
N GLU A 44 9.74 1.17 18.26
CA GLU A 44 10.69 2.01 17.52
C GLU A 44 10.15 2.36 16.12
N PHE A 45 9.60 1.39 15.39
CA PHE A 45 9.00 1.65 14.08
C PHE A 45 7.83 2.64 14.17
N MET A 46 6.93 2.47 15.14
CA MET A 46 5.82 3.41 15.36
C MET A 46 6.32 4.79 15.80
N GLU A 47 7.31 4.86 16.68
CA GLU A 47 7.86 6.10 17.21
C GLU A 47 8.59 6.91 16.13
N TYR A 48 9.39 6.29 15.27
CA TYR A 48 10.25 7.03 14.34
C TYR A 48 9.69 7.13 12.92
N TYR A 49 8.82 6.21 12.49
CA TYR A 49 8.17 6.31 11.17
C TYR A 49 6.82 7.05 11.25
N PHE A 50 5.93 6.63 12.16
CA PHE A 50 4.56 7.14 12.21
C PHE A 50 4.42 8.41 13.03
N GLN A 51 4.94 8.43 14.26
CA GLN A 51 4.71 9.53 15.20
C GLN A 51 5.12 10.91 14.67
N PRO A 52 6.29 11.11 14.02
CA PRO A 52 6.71 12.42 13.56
C PRO A 52 5.82 12.89 12.41
N THR A 53 5.44 11.97 11.53
CA THR A 53 4.53 12.22 10.40
C THR A 53 3.13 12.58 10.87
N TYR A 54 2.59 11.85 11.84
CA TYR A 54 1.32 12.22 12.49
C TYR A 54 1.38 13.61 13.14
N ARG A 55 2.46 13.94 13.87
CA ARG A 55 2.59 15.25 14.53
C ARG A 55 2.61 16.41 13.52
N ARG A 56 3.32 16.28 12.40
CA ARG A 56 3.29 17.27 11.31
C ARG A 56 1.90 17.38 10.70
N LEU A 57 1.26 16.25 10.44
CA LEU A 57 -0.08 16.21 9.87
C LEU A 57 -1.12 16.86 10.80
N LYS A 58 -1.07 16.54 12.10
CA LYS A 58 -1.91 17.16 13.13
C LYS A 58 -1.81 18.69 13.07
N SER A 59 -0.59 19.22 13.02
CA SER A 59 -0.38 20.66 12.93
C SER A 59 -1.00 21.27 11.66
N THR A 60 -0.88 20.60 10.52
CA THR A 60 -1.37 21.11 9.22
C THR A 60 -2.88 20.95 9.03
N MET A 61 -3.52 20.05 9.79
CA MET A 61 -4.97 19.81 9.73
C MET A 61 -5.80 20.75 10.62
N ASN A 62 -5.18 21.69 11.33
CA ASN A 62 -5.87 22.70 12.15
C ASN A 62 -6.73 23.67 11.33
N SER A 63 -6.32 23.98 10.10
CA SER A 63 -7.01 24.91 9.21
C SER A 63 -6.65 24.64 7.75
N ALA A 64 -7.53 25.01 6.81
CA ALA A 64 -7.28 24.85 5.39
C ALA A 64 -5.97 25.56 4.96
N PRO A 65 -5.09 24.90 4.19
CA PRO A 65 -3.87 25.54 3.70
C PRO A 65 -4.15 26.76 2.83
N ALA A 66 -3.48 27.87 3.14
CA ALA A 66 -3.57 29.10 2.36
C ALA A 66 -2.81 29.03 1.02
N ASP A 67 -1.84 28.13 0.91
CA ASP A 67 -0.93 28.06 -0.23
C ASP A 67 -0.58 26.63 -0.66
N ASN A 68 0.18 26.54 -1.76
CA ASN A 68 0.64 25.27 -2.29
C ASN A 68 1.63 24.55 -1.35
N ALA A 69 2.34 25.26 -0.47
CA ALA A 69 3.29 24.64 0.44
C ALA A 69 2.55 23.83 1.50
N GLY A 70 1.48 24.37 2.10
CA GLY A 70 0.64 23.63 3.04
C GLY A 70 -0.06 22.43 2.39
N TRP A 71 -0.55 22.56 1.15
CA TRP A 71 -1.08 21.41 0.42
C TRP A 71 -0.04 20.33 0.10
N LYS A 72 1.22 20.73 -0.16
CA LYS A 72 2.32 19.76 -0.33
C LYS A 72 2.63 19.03 0.98
N ALA A 73 2.60 19.73 2.12
CA ALA A 73 2.81 19.12 3.42
C ALA A 73 1.74 18.05 3.74
N ILE A 74 0.45 18.39 3.61
CA ILE A 74 -0.65 17.43 3.83
C ILE A 74 -0.49 16.20 2.91
N LYS A 75 -0.19 16.42 1.62
CA LYS A 75 0.00 15.32 0.68
C LYS A 75 1.17 14.41 1.06
N ALA A 76 2.31 15.00 1.43
CA ALA A 76 3.50 14.23 1.78
C ALA A 76 3.23 13.36 3.00
N ASP A 77 2.71 13.95 4.07
CA ASP A 77 2.46 13.24 5.31
C ASP A 77 1.34 12.19 5.17
N ALA A 78 0.26 12.49 4.44
CA ALA A 78 -0.80 11.52 4.16
C ALA A 78 -0.29 10.32 3.35
N LEU A 79 0.57 10.57 2.34
CA LEU A 79 1.18 9.50 1.54
C LEU A 79 2.11 8.64 2.41
N THR A 80 2.96 9.26 3.22
CA THR A 80 3.85 8.53 4.13
C THR A 80 3.07 7.63 5.09
N LEU A 81 1.98 8.11 5.70
CA LEU A 81 1.16 7.28 6.58
C LEU A 81 0.42 6.16 5.83
N ALA A 82 -0.04 6.43 4.60
CA ALA A 82 -0.65 5.41 3.75
C ALA A 82 0.33 4.27 3.41
N GLU A 83 1.57 4.63 3.04
CA GLU A 83 2.65 3.66 2.79
C GLU A 83 3.11 2.96 4.08
N GLY A 84 3.05 3.63 5.23
CA GLY A 84 3.18 2.99 6.54
C GLY A 84 2.19 1.84 6.70
N GLY A 85 0.94 2.01 6.25
CA GLY A 85 -0.04 0.93 6.23
C GLY A 85 0.39 -0.27 5.37
N ASN A 86 1.10 -0.08 4.24
CA ASN A 86 1.70 -1.18 3.49
C ASN A 86 2.80 -1.88 4.29
N LEU A 87 3.69 -1.09 4.90
CA LEU A 87 4.79 -1.60 5.70
C LEU A 87 4.30 -2.46 6.88
N LEU A 88 3.16 -2.14 7.47
CA LEU A 88 2.57 -2.96 8.53
C LEU A 88 2.04 -4.32 8.02
N LEU A 89 1.66 -4.45 6.75
CA LEU A 89 1.21 -5.74 6.18
C LEU A 89 2.32 -6.78 6.14
N ASP A 90 3.56 -6.33 6.02
CA ASP A 90 4.77 -7.17 6.01
C ASP A 90 5.37 -7.35 7.42
N ARG A 91 4.71 -6.81 8.45
CA ARG A 91 5.09 -6.94 9.88
C ARG A 91 3.91 -7.47 10.70
N PRO A 92 3.43 -8.70 10.44
CA PRO A 92 2.24 -9.20 11.12
C PRO A 92 2.48 -9.36 12.63
N SER A 93 1.46 -9.07 13.43
CA SER A 93 1.45 -9.44 14.85
C SER A 93 1.26 -10.94 15.02
N ASP A 94 2.01 -11.54 15.94
CA ASP A 94 1.87 -12.95 16.35
C ASP A 94 0.57 -13.21 17.14
N GLU A 95 -0.02 -12.17 17.73
CA GLU A 95 -1.23 -12.29 18.56
C GLU A 95 -2.50 -12.45 17.72
N ASP A 96 -2.65 -11.62 16.68
CA ASP A 96 -3.82 -11.62 15.79
C ASP A 96 -3.50 -11.02 14.42
N ALA A 97 -2.77 -11.79 13.61
CA ALA A 97 -2.34 -11.39 12.26
C ALA A 97 -3.51 -10.95 11.36
N LYS A 98 -4.72 -11.51 11.54
CA LYS A 98 -5.89 -11.15 10.74
C LYS A 98 -6.39 -9.74 11.09
N ALA A 99 -6.58 -9.45 12.37
CA ALA A 99 -6.99 -8.12 12.80
C ALA A 99 -5.92 -7.07 12.47
N TRP A 100 -4.65 -7.42 12.67
CA TRP A 100 -3.51 -6.56 12.31
C TRP A 100 -3.53 -6.18 10.83
N LYS A 101 -3.64 -7.18 9.95
CA LYS A 101 -3.74 -6.99 8.51
C LYS A 101 -4.93 -6.11 8.14
N GLN A 102 -6.10 -6.38 8.71
CA GLN A 102 -7.30 -5.60 8.41
C GLN A 102 -7.13 -4.12 8.79
N LEU A 103 -6.67 -3.84 10.01
CA LEU A 103 -6.46 -2.47 10.49
C LEU A 103 -5.39 -1.75 9.68
N SER A 104 -4.31 -2.44 9.30
CA SER A 104 -3.27 -1.91 8.42
C SER A 104 -3.82 -1.52 7.04
N ILE A 105 -4.70 -2.34 6.46
CA ILE A 105 -5.39 -2.03 5.20
C ILE A 105 -6.27 -0.78 5.37
N GLU A 106 -7.01 -0.66 6.46
CA GLU A 106 -7.90 0.48 6.69
C GLU A 106 -7.12 1.79 6.93
N VAL A 107 -5.99 1.75 7.65
CA VAL A 107 -5.07 2.91 7.77
C VAL A 107 -4.57 3.33 6.39
N ARG A 108 -4.06 2.38 5.60
CA ARG A 108 -3.60 2.63 4.23
C ARG A 108 -4.68 3.27 3.37
N LYS A 109 -5.89 2.74 3.41
CA LYS A 109 -7.03 3.21 2.62
C LYS A 109 -7.42 4.64 3.02
N ALA A 110 -7.56 4.92 4.31
CA ALA A 110 -7.90 6.26 4.78
C ALA A 110 -6.80 7.29 4.45
N GLY A 111 -5.53 6.92 4.60
CA GLY A 111 -4.39 7.74 4.17
C GLY A 111 -4.38 8.00 2.67
N GLN A 112 -4.70 6.99 1.84
CA GLN A 112 -4.83 7.14 0.39
C GLN A 112 -5.97 8.11 0.03
N GLU A 113 -7.14 7.96 0.65
CA GLU A 113 -8.29 8.86 0.45
C GLU A 113 -7.93 10.30 0.81
N MET A 114 -7.27 10.50 1.96
CA MET A 114 -6.76 11.80 2.39
C MET A 114 -5.77 12.38 1.38
N TYR A 115 -4.82 11.59 0.89
CA TYR A 115 -3.87 12.01 -0.13
C TYR A 115 -4.57 12.44 -1.43
N GLN A 116 -5.58 11.69 -1.89
CA GLN A 116 -6.34 12.08 -3.08
C GLN A 116 -7.18 13.35 -2.86
N ALA A 117 -7.76 13.53 -1.67
CA ALA A 117 -8.46 14.77 -1.31
C ALA A 117 -7.50 15.98 -1.31
N ALA A 118 -6.32 15.81 -0.70
CA ALA A 118 -5.30 16.85 -0.66
C ALA A 118 -4.74 17.20 -2.06
N LYS A 119 -4.67 16.23 -2.99
CA LYS A 119 -4.37 16.49 -4.41
C LYS A 119 -5.40 17.39 -5.09
N LYS A 120 -6.66 17.28 -4.70
CA LYS A 120 -7.77 18.11 -5.18
C LYS A 120 -7.91 19.43 -4.40
N LYS A 121 -7.09 19.64 -3.37
CA LYS A 121 -7.20 20.76 -2.41
C LYS A 121 -8.56 20.82 -1.72
N ASP A 122 -9.15 19.66 -1.46
CA ASP A 122 -10.41 19.52 -0.74
C ASP A 122 -10.12 19.34 0.75
N PHE A 123 -10.23 20.43 1.52
CA PHE A 123 -9.86 20.40 2.93
C PHE A 123 -10.84 19.59 3.77
N GLU A 124 -12.15 19.70 3.50
CA GLU A 124 -13.17 18.98 4.26
C GLU A 124 -13.07 17.47 4.02
N ALA A 125 -12.86 17.04 2.77
CA ALA A 125 -12.61 15.64 2.48
C ALA A 125 -11.29 15.15 3.11
N SER A 126 -10.23 15.99 3.09
CA SER A 126 -8.96 15.65 3.74
C SER A 126 -9.14 15.47 5.25
N LYS A 127 -9.93 16.34 5.89
CA LYS A 127 -10.24 16.30 7.32
C LYS A 127 -11.10 15.10 7.71
N ALA A 128 -12.08 14.75 6.88
CA ALA A 128 -12.89 13.55 7.08
C ALA A 128 -12.02 12.28 7.02
N SER A 129 -11.16 12.16 6.00
CA SER A 129 -10.25 11.02 5.87
C SER A 129 -9.17 10.99 6.97
N TYR A 130 -8.70 12.16 7.44
CA TYR A 130 -7.80 12.24 8.60
C TYR A 130 -8.46 11.65 9.85
N GLY A 131 -9.69 12.06 10.17
CA GLY A 131 -10.43 11.51 11.30
C GLY A 131 -10.70 10.00 11.16
N ALA A 132 -11.04 9.55 9.95
CA ALA A 132 -11.20 8.12 9.66
C ALA A 132 -9.88 7.34 9.89
N MET A 133 -8.74 7.88 9.46
CA MET A 133 -7.43 7.28 9.68
C MET A 133 -7.09 7.18 11.18
N LEU A 134 -7.28 8.26 11.94
CA LEU A 134 -7.03 8.23 13.40
C LEU A 134 -7.89 7.20 14.13
N LYS A 135 -9.13 7.01 13.69
CA LYS A 135 -10.00 5.95 14.23
C LYS A 135 -9.39 4.56 14.05
N GLN A 136 -8.74 4.29 12.91
CA GLN A 136 -8.09 3.00 12.67
C GLN A 136 -6.77 2.86 13.43
N CYS A 137 -5.99 3.94 13.54
CA CYS A 137 -4.79 3.97 14.39
C CYS A 137 -5.16 3.61 15.84
N ASN A 138 -6.19 4.26 16.38
CA ASN A 138 -6.65 4.04 17.75
C ASN A 138 -7.22 2.64 17.96
N ALA A 139 -8.00 2.12 17.00
CA ALA A 139 -8.48 0.73 17.07
C ALA A 139 -7.33 -0.29 17.06
N CYS A 140 -6.23 0.01 16.35
CA CYS A 140 -5.01 -0.79 16.39
C CYS A 140 -4.31 -0.70 17.75
N HIS A 141 -4.14 0.51 18.29
CA HIS A 141 -3.54 0.71 19.60
C HIS A 141 -4.36 0.09 20.74
N ASP A 142 -5.70 0.12 20.66
CA ASP A 142 -6.58 -0.58 21.60
C ASP A 142 -6.35 -2.10 21.57
N LYS A 143 -6.23 -2.67 20.36
CA LYS A 143 -6.10 -4.12 20.16
C LYS A 143 -4.71 -4.64 20.51
N PHE A 144 -3.65 -3.91 20.18
CA PHE A 144 -2.26 -4.40 20.18
C PHE A 144 -1.31 -3.63 21.10
N ALA A 145 -1.76 -2.51 21.67
CA ALA A 145 -0.98 -1.70 22.63
C ALA A 145 -1.75 -1.43 23.92
N GLY A 146 -2.76 -2.26 24.24
CA GLY A 146 -3.55 -2.13 25.49
C GLY A 146 -4.29 -0.80 25.63
N GLY A 147 -4.52 -0.08 24.54
CA GLY A 147 -5.13 1.26 24.55
C GLY A 147 -4.17 2.39 24.84
N GLU A 148 -2.86 2.14 24.92
CA GLU A 148 -1.84 3.19 25.01
C GLU A 148 -1.75 4.00 23.69
N HIS A 149 -1.08 5.15 23.70
CA HIS A 149 -0.79 5.93 22.49
C HIS A 149 -1.99 6.42 21.66
N GLN A 150 -3.15 6.66 22.28
CA GLN A 150 -4.33 7.18 21.59
C GLN A 150 -4.06 8.53 20.93
N LEU A 151 -4.48 8.64 19.67
CA LEU A 151 -4.31 9.82 18.85
C LEU A 151 -5.58 10.68 18.88
N ALA A 152 -5.40 12.00 18.85
CA ALA A 152 -6.47 12.97 18.74
C ALA A 152 -6.27 13.85 17.51
N PRO A 153 -7.35 14.34 16.86
CA PRO A 153 -7.24 15.32 15.80
C PRO A 153 -6.41 16.56 16.18
#